data_AF-A0A936PEZ1-F1
#
_entry.id   AF-A0A936PEZ1-F1
#
_cell.length_a   1.000
_cell.length_b   1.000
_cell.length_c   1.000
_cell.angle_alpha   90.00
_cell.angle_beta   90.00
_cell.angle_gamma   90.00
#
_symmetry.space_group_name_H-M   'P 1'
#
loop_
_entity.id
_entity.type
_entity.pdbx_description
1 polymer ?
#
loop_
_entity_poly.entity_id
_entity_poly.type
_entity_poly.pdbx_seq_one_letter_code
_entity_poly.pdbx_strand_id
1 'polypeptide(L)'
;MRSGTPRRVVLDTNVLVSLYVFADSRLAPLRALIESAAWQAVCDDACMAEFRRVLAYPLFALTLERQQAAFAAYAAVVTRAAPDAGHDLPALPRCKDRDDQKFLELARDGGADWLVTADKALLKLARRDRLRGLFRILDPDTALREIGAGGCAEEGLRAVSSGYRPPLRAGPCLTGKALRAPSKKKRAPQGRPQVPSEGEDSGGSPHLAAGAGR
;
A
#
# COMPACT_ATOMS: atom_id res chain seq x y z
N MET A 1 -22.82 -6.58 -25.00
CA MET A 1 -21.96 -6.91 -23.85
C MET A 1 -20.60 -6.30 -24.12
N ARG A 2 -20.22 -5.19 -23.48
CA ARG A 2 -18.92 -4.57 -23.74
C ARG A 2 -17.86 -5.33 -22.96
N SER A 3 -17.26 -6.31 -23.63
CA SER A 3 -16.07 -7.04 -23.19
C SER A 3 -14.84 -6.13 -23.37
N GLY A 4 -14.72 -5.11 -22.53
CA GLY A 4 -13.46 -4.40 -22.34
C GLY A 4 -12.70 -5.09 -21.21
N THR A 5 -11.40 -5.33 -21.38
CA THR A 5 -10.54 -5.78 -20.28
C THR A 5 -10.59 -4.73 -19.16
N PRO A 6 -10.85 -5.12 -17.90
CA PRO A 6 -10.92 -4.18 -16.79
C PRO A 6 -9.56 -3.49 -16.63
N ARG A 7 -9.59 -2.19 -16.30
CA ARG A 7 -8.36 -1.40 -16.14
C ARG A 7 -7.59 -1.92 -14.93
N ARG A 8 -6.35 -2.34 -15.13
CA ARG A 8 -5.49 -2.87 -14.05
C ARG A 8 -4.83 -1.71 -13.33
N VAL A 9 -5.01 -1.63 -12.01
CA VAL A 9 -4.52 -0.52 -11.20
C VAL A 9 -3.74 -1.00 -9.99
N VAL A 10 -2.60 -0.38 -9.72
CA VAL A 10 -1.90 -0.51 -8.44
C VAL A 10 -2.23 0.73 -7.61
N LEU A 11 -2.54 0.51 -6.33
CA LEU A 11 -2.87 1.56 -5.38
C LEU A 11 -1.75 1.66 -4.34
N ASP A 12 -1.19 2.85 -4.19
CA ASP A 12 -0.34 3.16 -3.03
C ASP A 12 -1.14 2.95 -1.74
N THR A 13 -0.44 2.51 -0.69
CA THR A 13 -1.01 2.34 0.65
C THR A 13 -1.67 3.62 1.17
N ASN A 14 -1.16 4.81 0.86
CA ASN A 14 -1.83 6.06 1.20
C ASN A 14 -3.24 6.17 0.59
N VAL A 15 -3.38 5.75 -0.67
CA VAL A 15 -4.67 5.76 -1.37
C VAL A 15 -5.61 4.72 -0.77
N LEU A 16 -5.10 3.53 -0.44
CA LEU A 16 -5.89 2.50 0.26
C LEU A 16 -6.42 3.01 1.61
N VAL A 17 -5.60 3.69 2.40
CA VAL A 17 -6.02 4.30 3.66
C VAL A 17 -7.12 5.34 3.43
N SER A 18 -6.99 6.21 2.42
CA SER A 18 -8.04 7.17 2.06
C SER A 18 -9.37 6.50 1.67
N LEU A 19 -9.32 5.39 0.94
CA LEU A 19 -10.52 4.67 0.45
C LEU A 19 -11.22 3.86 1.55
N TYR A 20 -10.45 3.11 2.36
CA TYR A 20 -10.99 2.08 3.26
C TYR A 20 -10.95 2.44 4.74
N VAL A 21 -10.10 3.41 5.15
CA VAL A 21 -10.03 3.87 6.55
C VAL A 21 -10.79 5.18 6.74
N PHE A 22 -10.48 6.18 5.91
CA PHE A 22 -11.10 7.49 5.98
C PHE A 22 -12.41 7.56 5.18
N ALA A 23 -12.62 6.63 4.25
CA ALA A 23 -13.77 6.62 3.35
C ALA A 23 -14.00 8.00 2.71
N ASP A 24 -12.93 8.61 2.20
CA ASP A 24 -12.96 9.95 1.61
C ASP A 24 -14.03 10.00 0.51
N SER A 25 -15.06 10.81 0.71
CA SER A 25 -16.22 10.90 -0.19
C SER A 25 -15.82 11.35 -1.59
N ARG A 26 -14.73 12.13 -1.72
CA ARG A 26 -14.19 12.55 -3.03
C ARG A 26 -13.65 11.36 -3.81
N LEU A 27 -13.15 10.34 -3.13
CA LEU A 27 -12.59 9.13 -3.73
C LEU A 27 -13.59 7.97 -3.80
N ALA A 28 -14.83 8.18 -3.33
CA ALA A 28 -15.90 7.18 -3.44
C ALA A 28 -16.10 6.63 -4.87
N PRO A 29 -15.98 7.43 -5.95
CA PRO A 29 -16.06 6.89 -7.31
C PRO A 29 -14.93 5.90 -7.63
N LEU A 30 -13.71 6.13 -7.14
CA LEU A 30 -12.60 5.18 -7.32
C LEU A 30 -12.88 3.87 -6.61
N ARG A 31 -13.36 3.95 -5.36
CA ARG A 31 -13.75 2.79 -4.57
C ARG A 31 -14.82 1.96 -5.27
N ALA A 32 -15.85 2.62 -5.81
CA ALA A 32 -16.94 1.96 -6.52
C ALA A 32 -16.46 1.22 -7.79
N LEU A 33 -15.50 1.79 -8.54
CA LEU A 33 -14.93 1.11 -9.71
C LEU A 33 -14.14 -0.14 -9.35
N ILE A 34 -13.44 -0.13 -8.22
CA ILE A 34 -12.73 -1.30 -7.72
C ILE A 34 -13.72 -2.36 -7.23
N GLU A 35 -14.72 -1.96 -6.43
CA GLU A 35 -15.71 -2.88 -5.86
C GLU A 35 -16.65 -3.49 -6.93
N SER A 36 -16.88 -2.79 -8.04
CA SER A 36 -17.63 -3.31 -9.20
C SER A 36 -16.77 -4.11 -10.19
N ALA A 37 -15.48 -4.28 -9.93
CA ALA A 37 -14.50 -4.90 -10.83
C ALA A 37 -14.34 -4.21 -12.20
N ALA A 38 -14.85 -2.98 -12.38
CA ALA A 38 -14.56 -2.16 -13.55
C ALA A 38 -13.07 -1.76 -13.60
N TRP A 39 -12.48 -1.56 -12.41
CA TRP A 39 -11.03 -1.52 -12.21
C TRP A 39 -10.59 -2.76 -11.46
N GLN A 40 -9.56 -3.43 -11.99
CA GLN A 40 -8.92 -4.55 -11.34
C GLN A 40 -7.76 -4.04 -10.49
N ALA A 41 -7.97 -3.93 -9.17
CA ALA A 41 -6.88 -3.61 -8.25
C ALA A 41 -5.89 -4.79 -8.19
N VAL A 42 -4.61 -4.52 -8.44
CA VAL A 42 -3.52 -5.51 -8.42
C VAL A 42 -2.61 -5.24 -7.22
N CYS A 43 -2.27 -6.28 -6.48
CA CYS A 43 -1.43 -6.18 -5.29
C CYS A 43 -0.65 -7.47 -5.04
N ASP A 44 0.57 -7.37 -4.52
CA ASP A 44 1.35 -8.51 -4.05
C ASP A 44 1.26 -8.69 -2.53
N ASP A 45 1.90 -9.74 -2.01
CA ASP A 45 1.92 -9.99 -0.57
C ASP A 45 2.70 -8.93 0.21
N ALA A 46 3.74 -8.33 -0.38
CA ALA A 46 4.52 -7.28 0.26
C ALA A 46 3.68 -6.00 0.47
N CYS A 47 2.86 -5.62 -0.50
CA CYS A 47 1.95 -4.48 -0.40
C CYS A 47 0.77 -4.77 0.53
N MET A 48 0.24 -5.99 0.56
CA MET A 48 -0.81 -6.37 1.51
C MET A 48 -0.31 -6.44 2.95
N ALA A 49 0.90 -6.96 3.18
CA ALA A 49 1.54 -6.91 4.50
C ALA A 49 1.80 -5.47 4.97
N GLU A 50 2.19 -4.59 4.04
CA GLU A 50 2.35 -3.17 4.35
C GLU A 50 1.03 -2.51 4.73
N PHE A 51 -0.04 -2.75 3.97
CA PHE A 51 -1.35 -2.18 4.30
C PHE A 51 -1.78 -2.60 5.71
N ARG A 52 -1.65 -3.90 6.04
CA ARG A 52 -1.92 -4.40 7.40
C ARG A 52 -1.08 -3.69 8.47
N ARG A 53 0.22 -3.50 8.23
CA ARG A 53 1.11 -2.78 9.17
C ARG A 53 0.70 -1.32 9.36
N VAL A 54 0.34 -0.64 8.26
CA VAL A 54 -0.09 0.77 8.30
C VAL A 54 -1.40 0.91 9.06
N LEU A 55 -2.36 0.00 8.89
CA LEU A 55 -3.60 0.00 9.68
C LEU A 55 -3.35 -0.11 11.18
N ALA A 56 -2.29 -0.79 11.60
CA ALA A 56 -1.89 -0.93 13.00
C ALA A 56 -1.12 0.28 13.56
N TYR A 57 -0.83 1.32 12.77
CA TYR A 57 -0.10 2.48 13.27
C TYR A 57 -0.94 3.27 14.29
N PRO A 58 -0.39 3.55 15.49
CA PRO A 58 -1.10 4.26 16.54
C PRO A 58 -1.65 5.63 16.13
N LEU A 59 -0.99 6.27 15.15
CA LEU A 59 -1.41 7.57 14.61
C LEU A 59 -2.84 7.56 14.04
N PHE A 60 -3.31 6.43 13.53
CA PHE A 60 -4.68 6.34 13.01
C PHE A 60 -5.73 6.09 14.09
N ALA A 61 -5.31 5.73 15.31
CA ALA A 61 -6.20 5.43 16.44
C ALA A 61 -7.36 4.47 16.08
N LEU A 62 -7.08 3.45 15.25
CA LEU A 62 -8.07 2.47 14.81
C LEU A 62 -8.23 1.35 15.84
N THR A 63 -9.47 1.01 16.17
CA THR A 63 -9.77 -0.23 16.89
C THR A 63 -9.38 -1.44 16.06
N LEU A 64 -9.10 -2.58 16.70
CA LEU A 64 -8.78 -3.83 16.00
C LEU A 64 -9.87 -4.21 14.99
N GLU A 65 -11.14 -4.04 15.36
CA GLU A 65 -12.29 -4.27 14.48
C GLU A 65 -12.23 -3.40 13.22
N ARG A 66 -11.92 -2.09 13.35
CA ARG A 66 -11.80 -1.20 12.19
C ARG A 66 -10.60 -1.55 11.30
N GLN A 67 -9.49 -1.99 11.90
CA GLN A 67 -8.33 -2.47 11.13
C GLN A 67 -8.69 -3.73 10.32
N GLN A 68 -9.36 -4.70 10.96
CA GLN A 68 -9.81 -5.93 10.32
C GLN A 68 -10.82 -5.64 9.20
N ALA A 69 -11.81 -4.78 9.45
CA ALA A 69 -12.81 -4.40 8.46
C ALA A 69 -12.19 -3.73 7.24
N ALA A 70 -11.27 -2.77 7.44
CA ALA A 70 -10.59 -2.08 6.33
C ALA A 70 -9.72 -3.05 5.51
N PHE A 71 -8.97 -3.93 6.20
CA PHE A 71 -8.15 -4.94 5.52
C PHE A 71 -9.01 -5.93 4.73
N ALA A 72 -10.08 -6.46 5.34
CA ALA A 72 -10.97 -7.42 4.71
C ALA A 72 -11.70 -6.83 3.51
N ALA A 73 -12.16 -5.57 3.60
CA ALA A 73 -12.83 -4.88 2.51
C ALA A 73 -11.94 -4.78 1.25
N TYR A 74 -10.67 -4.41 1.42
CA TYR A 74 -9.75 -4.38 0.28
C TYR A 74 -9.34 -5.80 -0.18
N ALA A 75 -9.08 -6.71 0.76
CA ALA A 75 -8.70 -8.09 0.45
C ALA A 75 -9.77 -8.83 -0.37
N ALA A 76 -11.06 -8.48 -0.20
CA ALA A 76 -12.17 -9.09 -0.94
C ALA A 76 -12.22 -8.70 -2.43
N VAL A 77 -11.60 -7.57 -2.82
CA VAL A 77 -11.72 -7.01 -4.17
C VAL A 77 -10.39 -6.96 -4.94
N VAL A 78 -9.27 -7.21 -4.26
CA VAL A 78 -7.94 -7.15 -4.86
C VAL A 78 -7.57 -8.46 -5.55
N THR A 79 -7.01 -8.34 -6.75
CA THR A 79 -6.35 -9.46 -7.44
C THR A 79 -4.91 -9.58 -6.96
N ARG A 80 -4.54 -10.76 -6.45
CA ARG A 80 -3.16 -11.03 -6.06
C ARG A 80 -2.30 -11.25 -7.30
N ALA A 81 -1.30 -10.40 -7.49
CA ALA A 81 -0.27 -10.64 -8.49
C ALA A 81 0.52 -11.88 -8.08
N ALA A 82 0.65 -12.85 -8.97
CA ALA A 82 1.66 -13.88 -8.80
C ALA A 82 3.04 -13.21 -8.91
N PRO A 83 4.02 -13.57 -8.08
CA PRO A 83 5.40 -13.18 -8.32
C PRO A 83 5.83 -13.83 -9.63
N ASP A 84 5.82 -13.06 -10.72
CA ASP A 84 6.32 -13.58 -12.00
C ASP A 84 7.85 -13.60 -11.94
N ALA A 85 8.42 -14.80 -12.00
CA ALA A 85 9.86 -15.04 -11.97
C ALA A 85 10.50 -15.00 -13.37
N GLY A 86 9.72 -14.62 -14.41
CA GLY A 86 10.13 -14.62 -15.81
C GLY A 86 10.91 -13.37 -16.25
N HIS A 87 11.95 -13.62 -17.05
CA HIS A 87 13.04 -12.71 -17.41
C HIS A 87 12.68 -11.65 -18.49
N ASP A 88 13.56 -10.66 -18.67
CA ASP A 88 13.52 -9.53 -19.63
C ASP A 88 12.43 -8.46 -19.44
N LEU A 89 12.02 -8.19 -18.20
CA LEU A 89 11.20 -7.03 -17.93
C LEU A 89 11.98 -5.71 -18.07
N PRO A 90 11.39 -4.65 -18.66
CA PRO A 90 12.03 -3.35 -18.81
C PRO A 90 12.57 -2.82 -17.48
N ALA A 91 13.80 -2.29 -17.51
CA ALA A 91 14.44 -1.73 -16.33
C ALA A 91 13.67 -0.49 -15.83
N LEU A 92 13.30 -0.49 -14.55
CA LEU A 92 12.62 0.63 -13.93
C LEU A 92 13.63 1.70 -13.47
N PRO A 93 13.29 3.00 -13.58
CA PRO A 93 14.09 4.04 -12.98
C PRO A 93 14.13 3.87 -11.46
N ARG A 94 15.33 3.88 -10.87
CA ARG A 94 15.49 3.80 -9.42
C ARG A 94 14.78 4.96 -8.73
N CYS A 95 13.81 4.65 -7.89
CA CYS A 95 13.24 5.65 -6.99
C CYS A 95 14.27 6.04 -5.92
N LYS A 96 14.27 7.31 -5.50
CA LYS A 96 15.13 7.77 -4.39
C LYS A 96 14.68 7.18 -3.05
N ASP A 97 13.40 6.88 -2.91
CA ASP A 97 12.85 6.18 -1.76
C ASP A 97 12.77 4.68 -2.09
N ARG A 98 13.46 3.85 -1.31
CA ARG A 98 13.46 2.39 -1.51
C ARG A 98 12.10 1.78 -1.24
N ASP A 99 11.29 2.43 -0.41
CA ASP A 99 9.94 1.96 -0.08
C ASP A 99 8.94 2.18 -1.22
N ASP A 100 9.22 3.12 -2.12
CA ASP A 100 8.37 3.44 -3.27
C ASP A 100 8.71 2.56 -4.49
N GLN A 101 9.92 2.02 -4.53
CA GLN A 101 10.42 1.19 -5.63
C GLN A 101 9.53 -0.03 -5.90
N LYS A 102 9.07 -0.69 -4.83
CA LYS A 102 8.21 -1.88 -4.94
C LYS A 102 6.86 -1.63 -5.61
N PHE A 103 6.32 -0.41 -5.55
CA PHE A 103 5.06 -0.09 -6.24
C PHE A 103 5.28 0.05 -7.75
N LEU A 104 6.46 0.50 -8.17
CA LEU A 104 6.84 0.54 -9.58
C LEU A 104 7.06 -0.88 -10.12
N GLU A 105 7.73 -1.73 -9.33
CA GLU A 105 7.93 -3.15 -9.65
C GLU A 105 6.59 -3.87 -9.75
N LEU A 106 5.73 -3.74 -8.75
CA LEU A 106 4.38 -4.30 -8.77
C LEU A 106 3.54 -3.79 -9.96
N ALA A 107 3.63 -2.51 -10.32
CA ALA A 107 2.91 -1.97 -11.47
C ALA A 107 3.41 -2.57 -12.80
N ARG A 108 4.73 -2.78 -12.95
CA ARG A 108 5.30 -3.43 -14.13
C ARG A 108 4.95 -4.91 -14.17
N ASP A 109 5.28 -5.64 -13.11
CA ASP A 109 5.17 -7.10 -13.02
C ASP A 109 3.71 -7.54 -13.01
N GLY A 110 2.84 -6.72 -12.40
CA GLY A 110 1.39 -6.90 -12.41
C GLY A 110 0.70 -6.43 -13.70
N GLY A 111 1.42 -5.94 -14.71
CA GLY A 111 0.84 -5.42 -15.95
C GLY A 111 -0.23 -4.36 -15.70
N ALA A 112 0.03 -3.44 -14.78
CA ALA A 112 -0.92 -2.40 -14.43
C ALA A 112 -0.95 -1.34 -15.53
N ASP A 113 -2.14 -0.84 -15.85
CA ASP A 113 -2.27 0.35 -16.67
C ASP A 113 -1.79 1.57 -15.88
N TRP A 114 -2.26 1.68 -14.63
CA TRP A 114 -2.01 2.84 -13.75
C TRP A 114 -1.47 2.46 -12.38
N LEU A 115 -0.56 3.29 -11.86
CA LEU A 115 -0.22 3.39 -10.45
C LEU A 115 -0.86 4.67 -9.88
N VAL A 116 -1.82 4.53 -8.96
CA VAL A 116 -2.46 5.66 -8.29
C VAL A 116 -1.76 5.92 -6.95
N THR A 117 -1.18 7.10 -6.78
CA THR A 117 -0.41 7.47 -5.59
C THR A 117 -0.59 8.93 -5.21
N ALA A 118 -0.53 9.22 -3.90
CA ALA A 118 -0.46 10.58 -3.37
C ALA A 118 1.00 11.00 -3.05
N ASP A 119 2.01 10.21 -3.45
CA ASP A 119 3.42 10.51 -3.21
C ASP A 119 4.03 11.48 -4.22
N LYS A 120 4.53 12.60 -3.71
CA LYS A 120 5.12 13.67 -4.53
C LYS A 120 6.40 13.22 -5.24
N ALA A 121 7.18 12.29 -4.68
CA ALA A 121 8.37 11.74 -5.31
C ALA A 121 8.01 10.85 -6.51
N LEU A 122 7.03 9.96 -6.34
CA LEU A 122 6.50 9.15 -7.44
C LEU A 122 5.84 10.02 -8.53
N LEU A 123 5.05 11.01 -8.15
CA LEU A 123 4.44 11.95 -9.10
C LEU A 123 5.49 12.81 -9.84
N LYS A 124 6.62 13.14 -9.20
CA LYS A 124 7.76 13.79 -9.88
C LYS A 124 8.46 12.85 -10.85
N LEU A 125 8.53 11.56 -10.54
CA LEU A 125 9.10 10.54 -11.42
C LEU A 125 8.25 10.36 -12.68
N ALA A 126 6.92 10.42 -12.54
CA ALA A 126 5.96 10.37 -13.65
C ALA A 126 6.24 11.39 -14.76
N ARG A 127 6.74 12.58 -14.38
CA ARG A 127 7.01 13.70 -15.30
C ARG A 127 8.27 13.51 -16.14
N ARG A 128 9.07 12.47 -15.90
CA ARG A 128 10.39 12.30 -16.51
C ARG A 128 10.39 11.41 -17.76
N ASP A 129 9.23 11.04 -18.28
CA ASP A 129 9.04 10.17 -19.46
C ASP A 129 9.67 8.75 -19.40
N ARG A 130 10.42 8.44 -18.34
CA ARG A 130 11.12 7.15 -18.13
C ARG A 130 10.21 5.94 -17.94
N LEU A 131 8.92 6.16 -17.79
CA LEU A 131 7.89 5.11 -17.62
C LEU A 131 6.91 5.08 -18.79
N ARG A 132 7.13 5.90 -19.83
CA ARG A 132 6.27 5.90 -21.03
C ARG A 132 6.30 4.51 -21.68
N GLY A 133 5.11 4.00 -21.99
CA GLY A 133 4.93 2.68 -22.59
C GLY A 133 4.83 1.53 -21.59
N LEU A 134 5.05 1.76 -20.29
CA LEU A 134 4.85 0.73 -19.25
C LEU A 134 3.50 0.93 -18.54
N PHE A 135 3.39 2.02 -17.78
CA PHE A 135 2.19 2.39 -17.03
C PHE A 135 2.19 3.87 -16.69
N ARG A 136 1.03 4.43 -16.36
CA ARG A 136 0.89 5.85 -15.95
C ARG A 136 0.90 5.96 -14.44
N ILE A 137 1.60 6.95 -13.90
CA ILE A 137 1.50 7.30 -12.47
C ILE A 137 0.57 8.50 -12.34
N LEU A 138 -0.52 8.34 -11.59
CA LEU A 138 -1.55 9.36 -11.41
C LEU A 138 -1.74 9.68 -9.93
N ASP A 139 -2.06 10.93 -9.62
CA ASP A 139 -2.68 11.25 -8.34
C ASP A 139 -4.18 10.90 -8.37
N PRO A 140 -4.86 10.76 -7.20
CA PRO A 140 -6.27 10.40 -7.16
C PRO A 140 -7.19 11.37 -7.91
N ASP A 141 -6.92 12.67 -7.91
CA ASP A 141 -7.76 13.67 -8.58
C ASP A 141 -7.60 13.57 -10.11
N THR A 142 -6.39 13.26 -10.60
CA THR A 142 -6.14 12.95 -12.00
C THR A 142 -6.82 11.65 -12.42
N ALA A 143 -6.75 10.60 -11.58
CA ALA A 143 -7.44 9.34 -11.84
C ALA A 143 -8.98 9.53 -11.93
N LEU A 144 -9.55 10.38 -11.08
CA LEU A 144 -10.97 10.79 -11.14
C LEU A 144 -11.34 11.49 -12.44
N ARG A 145 -10.50 12.42 -12.92
CA ARG A 145 -10.73 13.11 -14.20
C ARG A 145 -10.72 12.16 -15.39
N GLU A 146 -9.85 11.15 -15.37
CA GLU A 146 -9.76 10.17 -16.45
C GLU A 146 -11.00 9.26 -16.53
N ILE A 147 -11.68 9.02 -15.41
CA ILE A 147 -12.99 8.32 -15.39
C ILE A 147 -14.03 9.18 -16.12
N GLY A 148 -14.08 10.48 -15.81
CA GLY A 148 -15.00 11.42 -16.45
C GLY A 148 -14.75 11.60 -17.95
N ALA A 149 -13.48 11.61 -18.36
CA ALA A 149 -13.10 11.73 -19.78
C ALA A 149 -13.39 10.43 -20.57
N GLY A 150 -13.27 9.27 -19.94
CA GLY A 150 -13.59 7.97 -20.54
C GLY A 150 -15.08 7.72 -20.78
N GLY A 151 -15.96 8.55 -20.20
CA GLY A 151 -17.41 8.50 -20.42
C GLY A 151 -17.91 9.35 -21.59
N CYS A 152 -17.05 10.12 -22.26
CA CYS A 152 -17.44 10.97 -23.40
C CYS A 152 -17.27 10.32 -24.77
N ALA A 153 -16.73 9.09 -24.86
CA ALA A 153 -16.79 8.29 -26.07
C ALA A 153 -17.87 7.21 -25.91
N GLU A 154 -19.00 7.44 -26.59
CA GLU A 154 -20.16 6.54 -26.79
C GLU A 154 -21.34 6.65 -25.81
N GLU A 155 -22.24 7.57 -26.19
CA GLU A 155 -23.71 7.49 -26.23
C GLU A 155 -24.53 7.08 -24.99
N GLY A 156 -25.53 7.93 -24.71
CA GLY A 156 -26.84 7.45 -24.27
C GLY A 156 -27.17 7.78 -22.82
N LEU A 157 -27.81 8.94 -22.65
CA LEU A 157 -28.55 9.30 -21.45
C LEU A 157 -29.51 8.16 -21.03
N ARG A 158 -29.11 7.37 -20.04
CA ARG A 158 -30.03 6.77 -19.07
C ARG A 158 -29.42 6.92 -17.69
N ALA A 159 -29.98 7.87 -16.95
CA ALA A 159 -29.84 7.92 -15.51
C ALA A 159 -30.30 6.58 -14.93
N VAL A 160 -29.35 5.76 -14.47
CA VAL A 160 -29.65 4.65 -13.59
C VAL A 160 -29.43 5.17 -12.17
N SER A 161 -30.54 5.53 -11.55
CA SER A 161 -30.70 5.61 -10.10
C SER A 161 -30.41 4.23 -9.48
N SER A 162 -29.14 3.94 -9.19
CA SER A 162 -28.75 2.72 -8.47
C SER A 162 -28.01 3.06 -7.18
N GLY A 163 -28.79 3.25 -6.12
CA GLY A 163 -28.70 2.38 -4.94
C GLY A 163 -27.38 2.21 -4.20
N TYR A 164 -26.40 3.12 -4.28
CA TYR A 164 -25.31 3.12 -3.31
C TYR A 164 -25.85 3.52 -1.94
N ARG A 165 -26.13 2.53 -1.09
CA ARG A 165 -26.45 2.73 0.32
C ARG A 165 -25.13 2.69 1.10
N PRO A 166 -24.57 3.83 1.53
CA PRO A 166 -23.36 3.83 2.34
C PRO A 166 -23.61 3.05 3.64
N PRO A 167 -22.60 2.36 4.20
CA PRO A 167 -22.73 1.79 5.53
C PRO A 167 -23.03 2.92 6.53
N LEU A 168 -24.18 2.80 7.19
CA LEU A 168 -24.66 3.74 8.19
C LEU A 168 -23.74 3.70 9.42
N ARG A 169 -22.80 4.64 9.48
CA ARG A 169 -22.47 5.47 10.65
C ARG A 169 -21.32 6.40 10.27
N ALA A 170 -21.69 7.59 9.83
CA ALA A 170 -20.78 8.73 9.80
C ALA A 170 -20.38 9.07 11.25
N GLY A 171 -19.16 8.73 11.64
CA GLY A 171 -18.47 9.48 12.67
C GLY A 171 -18.26 10.93 12.20
N PRO A 172 -18.12 11.90 13.11
CA PRO A 172 -18.08 13.31 12.77
C PRO A 172 -17.03 13.59 11.69
N CYS A 173 -17.46 14.33 10.66
CA CYS A 173 -16.64 14.84 9.58
C CYS A 173 -15.53 15.70 10.18
N LEU A 174 -14.32 15.14 10.27
CA LEU A 174 -13.12 15.92 10.57
C LEU A 174 -12.73 16.68 9.30
N THR A 175 -13.29 17.86 9.13
CA THR A 175 -12.69 18.90 8.29
C THR A 175 -11.34 19.26 8.90
N GLY A 176 -10.26 18.63 8.44
CA GLY A 176 -8.93 18.98 8.91
C GLY A 176 -7.84 18.07 8.39
N LYS A 177 -7.03 18.57 7.45
CA LYS A 177 -5.77 18.02 6.89
C LYS A 177 -5.79 16.52 6.57
N ALA A 178 -5.60 16.18 5.31
CA ALA A 178 -5.26 14.82 4.88
C ALA A 178 -4.10 14.28 5.73
N LEU A 179 -4.42 13.43 6.71
CA LEU A 179 -3.45 12.65 7.47
C LEU A 179 -2.86 11.65 6.48
N ARG A 180 -1.75 12.07 5.87
CA ARG A 180 -0.93 11.19 5.06
C ARG A 180 -0.45 10.06 5.97
N ALA A 181 -0.42 8.81 5.49
CA ALA A 181 0.30 7.80 6.23
C ALA A 181 1.73 8.32 6.47
N PRO A 182 2.26 8.22 7.69
CA PRO A 182 3.56 8.78 8.00
C PRO A 182 4.58 8.14 7.04
N SER A 183 5.28 8.96 6.24
CA SER A 183 6.40 8.48 5.44
C SER A 183 7.33 7.72 6.37
N LYS A 184 7.68 6.48 6.00
CA LYS A 184 8.35 5.44 6.79
C LYS A 184 9.72 5.79 7.41
N LYS A 185 10.14 7.05 7.41
CA LYS A 185 11.40 7.52 7.98
C LYS A 185 11.54 7.35 9.50
N LYS A 186 10.52 6.87 10.21
CA LYS A 186 10.71 6.32 11.56
C LYS A 186 10.82 4.80 11.47
N ARG A 187 12.01 4.31 11.13
CA ARG A 187 12.42 2.94 11.50
C ARG A 187 12.21 2.82 13.00
N ALA A 188 11.35 1.92 13.44
CA ALA A 188 11.40 1.45 14.82
C ALA A 188 12.81 0.87 15.06
N PRO A 189 13.42 1.07 16.24
CA PRO A 189 14.67 0.39 16.56
C PRO A 189 14.41 -1.11 16.45
N GLN A 190 15.14 -1.77 15.55
CA GLN A 190 15.21 -3.22 15.57
C GLN A 190 15.87 -3.58 16.89
N GLY A 191 15.05 -3.96 17.88
CA GLY A 191 15.55 -4.56 19.11
C GLY A 191 16.40 -5.76 18.71
N ARG A 192 17.70 -5.72 19.02
CA ARG A 192 18.55 -6.90 18.95
C ARG A 192 17.86 -8.00 19.74
N PRO A 193 17.80 -9.25 19.22
CA PRO A 193 17.50 -10.38 20.09
C PRO A 193 18.60 -10.44 21.16
N GLN A 194 18.21 -10.31 22.44
CA GLN A 194 19.07 -10.69 23.54
C GLN A 194 19.20 -12.20 23.48
N VAL A 195 20.38 -12.67 23.04
CA VAL A 195 20.84 -14.02 23.32
C VAL A 195 21.09 -14.10 24.83
N PRO A 196 20.47 -15.04 25.57
CA PRO A 196 20.87 -15.30 26.94
C PRO A 196 22.26 -15.91 26.92
N SER A 197 23.22 -15.25 27.56
CA SER A 197 24.55 -15.77 27.83
C SER A 197 24.43 -16.95 28.79
N GLU A 198 24.73 -18.15 28.30
CA GLU A 198 24.97 -19.32 29.13
C GLU A 198 26.19 -19.04 30.02
N GLY A 199 26.00 -19.21 31.33
CA GLY A 199 27.07 -19.06 32.31
C GLY A 199 28.04 -20.24 32.22
N GLU A 200 29.26 -19.96 31.80
CA GLU A 200 30.39 -20.86 32.02
C GLU A 200 30.83 -20.75 33.49
N ASP A 201 30.38 -21.72 34.28
CA ASP A 201 30.86 -21.99 35.63
C ASP A 201 32.34 -22.43 35.55
N SER A 202 33.22 -21.47 35.80
CA SER A 202 34.68 -21.67 35.86
C SER A 202 35.05 -22.06 37.28
N GLY A 203 34.92 -23.36 37.58
CA GLY A 203 35.48 -24.00 38.77
C GLY A 203 37.00 -23.91 38.76
N GLY A 204 37.55 -23.10 39.66
CA GLY A 204 38.95 -22.72 39.71
C GLY A 204 39.91 -23.75 40.29
N SER A 205 41.17 -23.58 39.90
CA SER A 205 42.40 -23.83 40.66
C SER A 205 43.53 -23.20 39.85
N PRO A 206 44.51 -22.48 40.44
CA PRO A 206 45.40 -23.09 41.45
C PRO A 206 46.00 -22.15 42.53
N HIS A 207 46.68 -22.78 43.48
CA HIS A 207 47.92 -22.37 44.16
C HIS A 207 48.01 -21.10 45.03
N LEU A 208 48.20 -21.32 46.33
CA LEU A 208 49.12 -20.62 47.25
C LEU A 208 49.27 -21.51 48.51
N ALA A 209 50.35 -21.60 49.29
CA ALA A 209 51.79 -21.40 49.18
C ALA A 209 52.36 -21.83 50.56
N ALA A 210 53.60 -22.32 50.57
CA ALA A 210 54.62 -22.21 51.63
C ALA A 210 54.30 -22.53 53.11
N GLY A 211 55.12 -23.41 53.69
CA GLY A 211 55.29 -23.56 55.13
C GLY A 211 56.48 -24.46 55.47
N ALA A 212 57.69 -23.94 55.32
CA ALA A 212 58.91 -24.53 55.89
C ALA A 212 59.26 -23.79 57.18
N GLY A 213 59.51 -24.52 58.26
CA GLY A 213 60.01 -24.00 59.53
C GLY A 213 60.26 -25.13 60.51
N ARG A 214 61.56 -25.45 60.69
CA ARG A 214 62.10 -26.20 61.82
C ARG A 214 62.41 -25.23 62.95
#